data_AF-A0A958H350-F1
#
_entry.id   AF-A0A958H350-F1
#
_cell.length_a   1.000
_cell.length_b   1.000
_cell.length_c   1.000
_cell.angle_alpha   90.00
_cell.angle_beta   90.00
_cell.angle_gamma   90.00
#
_symmetry.space_group_name_H-M   'P 1'
#
loop_
_entity.id
_entity.type
_entity.pdbx_description
1 polymer ?
#
loop_
_entity_poly.entity_id
_entity_poly.type
_entity_poly.pdbx_seq_one_letter_code
_entity_poly.pdbx_strand_id
1 'polypeptide(L)'
;MLKHISHITGVEKADEISFNTPFGYMFPELASSDDCKLPQGFTTIRALLKLGAAMADPGTPEDPQASQFDSSIPAIFTYLGQFIDHDITARTDRDKGMNDIADDDGNPLEFTPLAPDEVVKILKNGRRPQFDLDSVYGDGPNLLGKDIPGADTTAADLYNDDYTLKVQSNGNLDVPREGRKALIADMRNDENVIVSQLHATLLKFHNHVVDTLDSSLSDQTRYITARRLVRWAYQYVVINDYLKHVCDPHIVDDILQNGPRFFGPRVSGGPLAMPLEFSVAGFRFGHSMIRPFYRLN
;
A
#
# COMPACT_ATOMS: atom_id res chain seq x y z
N MET A 1 1.08 -24.51 -16.17
CA MET A 1 2.28 -23.89 -16.79
C MET A 1 2.05 -22.39 -17.04
N LEU A 2 2.15 -21.57 -15.99
CA LEU A 2 2.12 -20.11 -16.07
C LEU A 2 3.55 -19.62 -16.34
N LYS A 3 3.99 -19.65 -17.60
CA LYS A 3 5.39 -19.33 -17.98
C LYS A 3 5.64 -17.84 -18.30
N HIS A 4 4.61 -17.01 -18.28
CA HIS A 4 4.70 -15.61 -18.74
C HIS A 4 3.99 -14.60 -17.84
N ILE A 5 3.89 -14.86 -16.53
CA ILE A 5 3.53 -13.80 -15.59
C ILE A 5 4.82 -13.05 -15.22
N SER A 6 4.99 -11.84 -15.73
CA SER A 6 6.06 -10.92 -15.31
C SER A 6 5.71 -10.28 -13.98
N HIS A 7 5.54 -11.09 -12.94
CA HIS A 7 5.76 -10.63 -11.58
C HIS A 7 7.05 -11.29 -11.15
N ILE A 8 8.10 -10.47 -10.99
CA ILE A 8 9.29 -10.88 -10.27
C ILE A 8 8.81 -11.16 -8.84
N THR A 9 8.35 -12.39 -8.60
CA THR A 9 8.02 -12.92 -7.28
C THR A 9 9.33 -13.27 -6.58
N GLY A 10 10.16 -12.25 -6.37
CA GLY A 10 11.19 -12.26 -5.37
C GLY A 10 10.68 -11.42 -4.23
N VAL A 11 9.87 -11.99 -3.33
CA VAL A 11 9.55 -11.33 -2.06
C VAL A 11 10.81 -11.39 -1.22
N GLU A 12 11.77 -10.50 -1.50
CA GLU A 12 12.75 -10.13 -0.50
C GLU A 12 11.97 -9.65 0.73
N LYS A 13 12.44 -10.05 1.92
CA LYS A 13 11.88 -9.54 3.17
C LYS A 13 12.10 -8.03 3.18
N ALA A 14 11.11 -7.29 2.71
CA ALA A 14 11.04 -5.84 2.82
C ALA A 14 10.99 -5.53 4.31
N ASP A 15 12.13 -5.11 4.87
CA ASP A 15 12.20 -4.58 6.22
C ASP A 15 11.31 -3.33 6.27
N GLU A 16 10.21 -3.41 7.01
CA GLU A 16 9.29 -2.29 7.23
C GLU A 16 9.39 -1.85 8.68
N ILE A 17 9.37 -0.53 8.92
CA ILE A 17 9.21 0.00 10.27
C ILE A 17 7.87 -0.51 10.82
N SER A 18 7.94 -1.32 11.87
CA SER A 18 6.83 -2.21 12.25
C SER A 18 5.77 -1.50 13.09
N PHE A 19 4.64 -1.16 12.47
CA PHE A 19 3.39 -0.97 13.19
C PHE A 19 2.66 -2.32 13.32
N ASN A 20 1.76 -2.41 14.30
CA ASN A 20 0.89 -3.58 14.44
C ASN A 20 -0.51 -3.08 14.77
N THR A 21 -1.37 -3.03 13.76
CA THR A 21 -2.78 -2.67 13.90
C THR A 21 -3.67 -3.84 13.46
N PRO A 22 -4.93 -3.93 13.95
CA PRO A 22 -5.79 -5.04 13.58
C PRO A 22 -6.25 -4.95 12.12
N PHE A 23 -6.28 -6.11 11.45
CA PHE A 23 -7.24 -6.33 10.37
C PHE A 23 -8.62 -6.63 10.95
N GLY A 24 -9.68 -6.38 10.19
CA GLY A 24 -11.06 -6.69 10.55
C GLY A 24 -11.93 -6.92 9.33
N TYR A 25 -13.18 -7.35 9.55
CA TYR A 25 -14.17 -7.46 8.49
C TYR A 25 -15.03 -6.20 8.45
N MET A 26 -15.28 -5.70 7.24
CA MET A 26 -16.24 -4.63 6.98
C MET A 26 -17.67 -5.08 7.30
N PHE A 27 -17.98 -6.34 7.01
CA PHE A 27 -19.29 -6.95 7.21
C PHE A 27 -19.17 -8.27 8.00
N PRO A 28 -18.97 -8.22 9.33
CA PRO A 28 -18.68 -9.41 10.13
C PRO A 28 -19.79 -10.47 10.10
N GLU A 29 -21.05 -10.06 9.99
CA GLU A 29 -22.19 -10.98 9.86
C GLU A 29 -22.14 -11.73 8.53
N LEU A 30 -21.79 -11.04 7.43
CA LEU A 30 -21.66 -11.65 6.11
C LEU A 30 -20.45 -12.57 6.05
N ALA A 31 -19.31 -12.17 6.64
CA ALA A 31 -18.11 -13.00 6.71
C ALA A 31 -18.38 -14.34 7.44
N SER A 32 -19.27 -14.32 8.43
CA SER A 32 -19.64 -15.51 9.21
C SER A 32 -20.71 -16.37 8.55
N SER A 33 -21.50 -15.81 7.61
CA SER A 33 -22.61 -16.49 6.95
C SER A 33 -22.14 -17.52 5.92
N ASP A 34 -22.60 -18.77 6.03
CA ASP A 34 -22.28 -19.82 5.05
C ASP A 34 -22.90 -19.54 3.67
N ASP A 35 -24.02 -18.81 3.62
CA ASP A 35 -24.66 -18.38 2.36
C ASP A 35 -23.79 -17.37 1.59
N CYS A 36 -22.83 -16.73 2.27
CA CYS A 36 -21.92 -15.76 1.68
C CYS A 36 -20.53 -16.34 1.39
N LYS A 37 -20.31 -17.65 1.62
CA LYS A 37 -19.03 -18.32 1.40
C LYS A 37 -19.08 -19.17 0.13
N LEU A 38 -17.94 -19.26 -0.55
CA LEU A 38 -17.78 -20.23 -1.62
C LEU A 38 -17.75 -21.66 -1.03
N PRO A 39 -18.33 -22.65 -1.73
CA PRO A 39 -18.18 -24.05 -1.34
C PRO A 39 -16.70 -24.44 -1.23
N GLN A 40 -16.34 -25.23 -0.23
CA GLN A 40 -14.96 -25.71 -0.07
C GLN A 40 -14.70 -26.94 -0.95
N GLY A 41 -13.50 -27.03 -1.54
CA GLY A 41 -13.02 -28.22 -2.25
C GLY A 41 -12.44 -27.95 -3.63
N PHE A 42 -11.95 -29.03 -4.26
CA PHE A 42 -11.18 -28.97 -5.51
C PHE A 42 -11.91 -28.28 -6.67
N THR A 43 -13.24 -28.36 -6.75
CA THR A 43 -14.01 -27.69 -7.81
C THR A 43 -13.86 -26.18 -7.73
N THR A 44 -13.97 -25.62 -6.53
CA THR A 44 -13.78 -24.19 -6.28
C THR A 44 -12.36 -23.77 -6.62
N ILE A 45 -11.36 -24.53 -6.17
CA ILE A 45 -9.94 -24.25 -6.45
C ILE A 45 -9.68 -24.27 -7.95
N ARG A 46 -10.17 -25.28 -8.68
CA ARG A 46 -10.05 -25.32 -10.15
C ARG A 46 -10.73 -24.13 -10.82
N ALA A 47 -11.87 -23.68 -10.32
CA ALA A 47 -12.56 -22.50 -10.84
C ALA A 47 -11.74 -21.23 -10.59
N LEU A 48 -11.14 -21.07 -9.40
CA LEU A 48 -10.25 -19.96 -9.06
C LEU A 48 -8.99 -19.97 -9.93
N LEU A 49 -8.37 -21.13 -10.17
CA LEU A 49 -7.22 -21.27 -11.08
C LEU A 49 -7.57 -20.89 -12.52
N LYS A 50 -8.75 -21.33 -13.01
CA LYS A 50 -9.25 -20.94 -14.33
C LYS A 50 -9.53 -19.44 -14.42
N LEU A 51 -10.09 -18.85 -13.38
CA LEU A 51 -10.34 -17.41 -13.30
C LEU A 51 -9.01 -16.65 -13.35
N GLY A 52 -8.02 -17.02 -12.53
CA GLY A 52 -6.69 -16.41 -12.54
C GLY A 52 -6.00 -16.51 -13.91
N ALA A 53 -6.09 -17.66 -14.57
CA ALA A 53 -5.56 -17.83 -15.93
C ALA A 53 -6.28 -16.96 -16.97
N ALA A 54 -7.60 -16.76 -16.82
CA ALA A 54 -8.39 -15.90 -17.71
C ALA A 54 -8.14 -14.39 -17.46
N MET A 55 -7.68 -14.03 -16.27
CA MET A 55 -7.31 -12.67 -15.90
C MET A 55 -5.88 -12.28 -16.30
N ALA A 56 -5.06 -13.25 -16.72
CA ALA A 56 -3.69 -12.98 -17.14
C ALA A 56 -3.66 -12.18 -18.45
N ASP A 57 -2.95 -11.06 -18.46
CA ASP A 57 -2.71 -10.27 -19.67
C ASP A 57 -1.60 -10.93 -20.51
N PRO A 58 -1.87 -11.38 -21.75
CA PRO A 58 -0.86 -11.99 -22.62
C PRO A 58 0.00 -10.95 -23.36
N GLY A 59 -0.27 -9.65 -23.19
CA GLY A 59 0.37 -8.57 -23.95
C GLY A 59 1.89 -8.57 -23.83
N THR A 60 2.56 -8.42 -24.98
CA THR A 60 4.01 -8.19 -25.06
C THR A 60 4.28 -6.80 -25.68
N PRO A 61 5.43 -6.17 -25.40
CA PRO A 61 5.77 -4.87 -26.02
C PRO A 61 5.74 -4.90 -27.55
N GLU A 62 5.94 -6.06 -28.17
CA GLU A 62 5.92 -6.26 -29.61
C GLU A 62 4.51 -6.45 -30.19
N ASP A 63 3.49 -6.67 -29.35
CA ASP A 63 2.11 -6.85 -29.80
C ASP A 63 1.45 -5.49 -30.10
N PRO A 64 1.09 -5.20 -31.37
CA PRO A 64 0.43 -3.95 -31.75
C PRO A 64 -0.91 -3.71 -31.05
N GLN A 65 -1.55 -4.77 -30.52
CA GLN A 65 -2.81 -4.70 -29.79
C GLN A 65 -2.65 -4.72 -28.27
N ALA A 66 -1.43 -4.76 -27.73
CA ALA A 66 -1.20 -4.79 -26.28
C ALA A 66 -1.91 -3.63 -25.56
N SER A 67 -1.89 -2.43 -26.14
CA SER A 67 -2.57 -1.26 -25.57
C SER A 67 -4.10 -1.26 -25.68
N GLN A 68 -4.70 -2.21 -26.42
CA GLN A 68 -6.16 -2.28 -26.58
C GLN A 68 -6.87 -2.66 -25.28
N PHE A 69 -6.18 -3.38 -24.39
CA PHE A 69 -6.71 -3.80 -23.09
C PHE A 69 -6.34 -2.83 -21.96
N ASP A 70 -5.56 -1.79 -22.26
CA ASP A 70 -5.20 -0.76 -21.28
C ASP A 70 -6.45 -0.02 -20.78
N SER A 71 -6.51 0.20 -19.47
CA SER A 71 -7.48 1.11 -18.88
C SER A 71 -7.32 2.53 -19.44
N SER A 72 -8.45 3.21 -19.64
CA SER A 72 -8.49 4.65 -19.95
C SER A 72 -8.01 5.53 -18.78
N ILE A 73 -7.89 4.95 -17.58
CA ILE A 73 -7.29 5.62 -16.42
C ILE A 73 -5.80 5.86 -16.71
N PRO A 74 -5.28 7.09 -16.50
CA PRO A 74 -3.86 7.37 -16.67
C PRO A 74 -2.98 6.44 -15.83
N ALA A 75 -1.93 5.90 -16.46
CA ALA A 75 -1.01 4.93 -15.87
C ALA A 75 -0.45 5.31 -14.49
N ILE A 76 -0.28 6.61 -14.22
CA ILE A 76 0.22 7.09 -12.93
C ILE A 76 -0.69 6.72 -11.77
N PHE A 77 -2.00 6.60 -11.99
CA PHE A 77 -2.95 6.22 -10.95
C PHE A 77 -2.78 4.76 -10.53
N THR A 78 -2.29 3.86 -11.39
CA THR A 78 -1.92 2.49 -10.97
C THR A 78 -0.87 2.53 -9.86
N TYR A 79 0.17 3.34 -10.04
CA TYR A 79 1.29 3.41 -9.10
C TYR A 79 1.02 4.33 -7.91
N LEU A 80 0.20 5.36 -8.07
CA LEU A 80 -0.33 6.10 -6.94
C LEU A 80 -1.20 5.19 -6.05
N GLY A 81 -2.00 4.31 -6.66
CA GLY A 81 -2.77 3.29 -5.94
C GLY A 81 -1.88 2.31 -5.19
N GLN A 82 -0.81 1.82 -5.82
CA GLN A 82 0.19 0.98 -5.16
C GLN A 82 0.86 1.71 -3.98
N PHE A 83 1.28 2.96 -4.16
CA PHE A 83 1.85 3.78 -3.09
C PHE A 83 0.87 3.97 -1.93
N ILE A 84 -0.41 4.23 -2.23
CA ILE A 84 -1.49 4.34 -1.24
C ILE A 84 -1.68 3.03 -0.47
N ASP A 85 -1.68 1.89 -1.17
CA ASP A 85 -1.79 0.57 -0.53
C ASP A 85 -0.63 0.33 0.45
N HIS A 86 0.61 0.68 0.05
CA HIS A 86 1.77 0.57 0.92
C HIS A 86 1.67 1.44 2.18
N ASP A 87 0.96 2.57 2.09
CA ASP A 87 0.76 3.48 3.22
C ASP A 87 -0.22 2.96 4.27
N ILE A 88 -1.21 2.18 3.85
CA ILE A 88 -2.34 1.81 4.73
C ILE A 88 -2.42 0.31 5.01
N THR A 89 -1.80 -0.54 4.18
CA THR A 89 -1.78 -2.00 4.33
C THR A 89 -0.37 -2.57 4.27
N ALA A 90 -0.09 -3.58 5.10
CA ALA A 90 1.06 -4.45 4.98
C ALA A 90 0.75 -5.82 5.62
N ARG A 91 1.55 -6.83 5.24
CA ARG A 91 1.47 -8.20 5.79
C ARG A 91 0.11 -8.87 5.58
N THR A 92 -0.53 -8.60 4.46
CA THR A 92 -1.79 -9.24 4.06
C THR A 92 -1.63 -10.74 3.69
N ASP A 93 -0.41 -11.18 3.40
CA ASP A 93 -0.09 -12.45 2.75
C ASP A 93 1.21 -13.12 3.27
N ARG A 94 1.82 -12.58 4.33
CA ARG A 94 3.21 -12.90 4.72
C ARG A 94 3.41 -14.08 5.68
N ASP A 95 2.37 -14.87 5.94
CA ASP A 95 2.52 -16.11 6.71
C ASP A 95 2.85 -17.29 5.80
N LYS A 96 4.07 -17.80 5.93
CA LYS A 96 4.57 -18.92 5.13
C LYS A 96 3.68 -20.16 5.32
N GLY A 97 3.27 -20.76 4.19
CA GLY A 97 2.67 -22.10 4.14
C GLY A 97 1.14 -22.16 4.18
N MET A 98 0.44 -21.02 4.20
CA MET A 98 -1.03 -20.98 4.30
C MET A 98 -1.77 -20.63 2.99
N ASN A 99 -1.04 -20.28 1.92
CA ASN A 99 -1.63 -19.58 0.76
C ASN A 99 -1.53 -20.32 -0.59
N ASP A 100 -0.93 -21.52 -0.62
CA ASP A 100 -0.78 -22.25 -1.88
C ASP A 100 -2.03 -23.07 -2.18
N ILE A 101 -2.77 -22.66 -3.20
CA ILE A 101 -3.96 -23.37 -3.67
C ILE A 101 -3.65 -24.39 -4.77
N ALA A 102 -2.42 -24.40 -5.29
CA ALA A 102 -1.95 -25.33 -6.31
C ALA A 102 -0.46 -25.63 -6.17
N ASP A 103 -0.02 -26.79 -6.66
CA ASP A 103 1.39 -27.14 -6.78
C ASP A 103 2.07 -26.44 -7.97
N ASP A 104 3.39 -26.62 -8.12
CA ASP A 104 4.20 -26.03 -9.19
C ASP A 104 3.71 -26.40 -10.61
N ASP A 105 3.01 -27.53 -10.75
CA ASP A 105 2.44 -28.00 -12.01
C ASP A 105 1.04 -27.41 -12.28
N GLY A 106 0.44 -26.73 -11.29
CA GLY A 106 -0.88 -26.13 -11.34
C GLY A 106 -2.00 -27.11 -10.96
N ASN A 107 -1.68 -28.25 -10.36
CA ASN A 107 -2.68 -29.14 -9.81
C ASN A 107 -3.23 -28.55 -8.52
N PRO A 108 -4.56 -28.59 -8.30
CA PRO A 108 -5.16 -28.01 -7.11
C PRO A 108 -4.72 -28.79 -5.86
N LEU A 109 -4.28 -28.07 -4.84
CA LEU A 109 -3.97 -28.63 -3.53
C LEU A 109 -5.24 -28.71 -2.67
N GLU A 110 -5.24 -29.59 -1.67
CA GLU A 110 -6.29 -29.55 -0.65
C GLU A 110 -6.10 -28.29 0.19
N PHE A 111 -7.13 -27.46 0.28
CA PHE A 111 -7.09 -26.18 0.98
C PHE A 111 -8.37 -26.01 1.80
N THR A 112 -8.19 -25.66 3.07
CA THR A 112 -9.28 -25.32 4.00
C THR A 112 -9.12 -23.85 4.38
N PRO A 113 -10.07 -22.97 4.00
CA PRO A 113 -10.06 -21.58 4.45
C PRO A 113 -10.12 -21.50 5.99
N LEU A 114 -9.36 -20.58 6.58
CA LEU A 114 -9.47 -20.28 8.01
C LEU A 114 -10.84 -19.69 8.36
N ALA A 115 -11.30 -19.95 9.58
CA ALA A 115 -12.50 -19.30 10.07
C ALA A 115 -12.28 -17.78 10.23
N PRO A 116 -13.28 -16.92 9.98
CA PRO A 116 -13.13 -15.47 10.07
C PRO A 116 -12.53 -14.98 11.41
N ASP A 117 -12.92 -15.60 12.53
CA ASP A 117 -12.42 -15.23 13.85
C ASP A 117 -10.95 -15.62 14.07
N GLU A 118 -10.48 -16.69 13.42
CA GLU A 118 -9.06 -17.07 13.38
C GLU A 118 -8.25 -16.09 12.53
N VAL A 119 -8.79 -15.67 11.38
CA VAL A 119 -8.12 -14.70 10.49
C VAL A 119 -7.81 -13.41 11.24
N VAL A 120 -8.77 -12.80 11.94
CA VAL A 120 -8.55 -11.53 12.66
C VAL A 120 -7.65 -11.68 13.90
N LYS A 121 -7.54 -12.89 14.47
CA LYS A 121 -6.61 -13.19 15.56
C LYS A 121 -5.17 -13.22 15.05
N ILE A 122 -4.95 -13.89 13.93
CA ILE A 122 -3.61 -14.18 13.37
C ILE A 122 -3.10 -13.00 12.55
N LEU A 123 -3.89 -12.50 11.59
CA LEU A 123 -3.46 -11.44 10.71
C LEU A 123 -3.41 -10.10 11.43
N LYS A 124 -2.30 -9.40 11.21
CA LYS A 124 -2.05 -8.05 11.70
C LYS A 124 -1.58 -7.18 10.56
N ASN A 125 -2.14 -5.98 10.48
CA ASN A 125 -1.71 -4.99 9.54
C ASN A 125 -0.40 -4.38 10.04
N GLY A 126 0.64 -4.47 9.20
CA GLY A 126 1.95 -3.89 9.47
C GLY A 126 1.98 -2.35 9.39
N ARG A 127 0.85 -1.74 9.05
CA ARG A 127 0.65 -0.29 8.85
C ARG A 127 -0.37 0.28 9.80
N ARG A 128 -0.43 1.60 9.90
CA ARG A 128 -1.58 2.30 10.47
C ARG A 128 -2.67 2.43 9.39
N PRO A 129 -3.95 2.14 9.70
CA PRO A 129 -5.03 2.24 8.72
C PRO A 129 -5.46 3.71 8.51
N GLN A 130 -4.51 4.59 8.22
CA GLN A 130 -4.67 6.03 8.09
C GLN A 130 -3.74 6.53 7.00
N PHE A 131 -4.18 7.54 6.23
CA PHE A 131 -3.33 8.25 5.26
C PHE A 131 -2.38 9.20 5.98
N ASP A 132 -1.40 8.67 6.71
CA ASP A 132 -0.47 9.45 7.53
C ASP A 132 0.98 9.36 7.07
N LEU A 133 1.22 8.74 5.92
CA LEU A 133 2.53 8.61 5.29
C LEU A 133 3.52 7.87 6.18
N ASP A 134 3.08 6.88 6.95
CA ASP A 134 3.97 6.02 7.74
C ASP A 134 4.96 5.23 6.86
N SER A 135 4.59 5.01 5.60
CA SER A 135 5.45 4.40 4.58
C SER A 135 6.59 5.32 4.14
N VAL A 136 6.54 6.62 4.48
CA VAL A 136 7.57 7.63 4.23
C VAL A 136 8.30 8.01 5.52
N TYR A 137 7.54 8.32 6.58
CA TYR A 137 8.08 8.85 7.83
C TYR A 137 8.45 7.76 8.84
N GLY A 138 8.03 6.51 8.65
CA GLY A 138 8.11 5.49 9.69
C GLY A 138 7.38 5.90 10.96
N ASP A 139 8.03 5.66 12.10
CA ASP A 139 7.61 6.10 13.43
C ASP A 139 7.99 7.57 13.73
N GLY A 140 8.70 8.24 12.81
CA GLY A 140 9.18 9.62 12.95
C GLY A 140 10.52 9.72 13.69
N PRO A 141 11.23 10.86 13.61
CA PRO A 141 12.53 10.99 14.26
C PRO A 141 12.39 11.08 15.78
N ASN A 142 13.50 10.89 16.50
CA ASN A 142 13.52 11.12 17.95
C ASN A 142 13.47 12.62 18.25
N LEU A 143 12.26 13.10 18.56
CA LEU A 143 12.01 14.51 18.90
C LEU A 143 12.27 14.86 20.37
N LEU A 144 12.49 13.85 21.23
CA LEU A 144 12.69 14.03 22.66
C LEU A 144 14.18 13.98 23.06
N GLY A 145 15.06 13.54 22.16
CA GLY A 145 16.49 13.37 22.37
C GLY A 145 16.90 11.92 22.57
N LYS A 146 18.07 11.54 22.05
CA LYS A 146 18.60 10.15 22.07
C LYS A 146 18.85 9.61 23.49
N ASP A 147 18.98 10.50 24.47
CA ASP A 147 19.29 10.13 25.86
C ASP A 147 18.06 9.89 26.74
N ILE A 148 16.84 10.07 26.21
CA ILE A 148 15.60 9.84 26.97
C ILE A 148 15.16 8.37 26.81
N PRO A 149 15.15 7.56 27.88
CA PRO A 149 14.72 6.16 27.80
C PRO A 149 13.28 6.03 27.28
N GLY A 150 13.08 5.18 26.27
CA GLY A 150 11.77 4.95 25.66
C GLY A 150 11.38 5.94 24.55
N ALA A 151 12.27 6.85 24.15
CA ALA A 151 12.11 7.72 22.98
C ALA A 151 12.79 7.15 21.71
N ASP A 152 13.15 5.87 21.72
CA ASP A 152 13.81 5.20 20.59
C ASP A 152 12.90 5.19 19.36
N THR A 153 13.51 5.42 18.20
CA THR A 153 12.86 5.36 16.89
C THR A 153 13.63 4.41 16.00
N THR A 154 12.90 3.69 15.16
CA THR A 154 13.47 2.87 14.09
C THR A 154 13.71 3.66 12.80
N ALA A 155 13.17 4.87 12.70
CA ALA A 155 13.29 5.78 11.57
C ALA A 155 14.46 6.76 11.67
N ALA A 156 15.27 6.77 12.74
CA ALA A 156 16.33 7.77 12.93
C ALA A 156 17.22 7.97 11.69
N ASP A 157 17.60 6.88 11.03
CA ASP A 157 18.49 6.92 9.87
C ASP A 157 17.85 7.49 8.60
N LEU A 158 16.54 7.73 8.59
CA LEU A 158 15.83 8.39 7.50
C LEU A 158 15.97 9.93 7.53
N TYR A 159 16.43 10.49 8.65
CA TYR A 159 16.43 11.93 8.90
C TYR A 159 17.86 12.50 9.01
N ASN A 160 18.00 13.77 8.63
CA ASN A 160 19.15 14.60 8.97
C ASN A 160 19.03 15.13 10.40
N ASP A 161 20.09 15.77 10.91
CA ASP A 161 20.12 16.31 12.27
C ASP A 161 19.08 17.42 12.51
N ASP A 162 18.63 18.10 11.45
CA ASP A 162 17.58 19.14 11.48
C ASP A 162 16.16 18.59 11.24
N TYR A 163 15.98 17.27 11.34
CA TYR A 163 14.72 16.55 11.11
C TYR A 163 14.16 16.63 9.68
N THR A 164 14.90 17.16 8.71
CA THR A 164 14.56 16.97 7.29
C THR A 164 14.78 15.52 6.88
N LEU A 165 14.07 15.06 5.85
CA LEU A 165 14.24 13.72 5.31
C LEU A 165 15.48 13.65 4.42
N LYS A 166 16.24 12.57 4.53
CA LYS A 166 17.35 12.33 3.60
C LYS A 166 16.81 12.14 2.19
N VAL A 167 17.43 12.79 1.21
CA VAL A 167 17.12 12.67 -0.22
C VAL A 167 18.42 12.52 -0.98
N GLN A 168 18.47 11.61 -1.95
CA GLN A 168 19.60 11.52 -2.86
C GLN A 168 19.35 12.38 -4.09
N SER A 169 20.31 13.23 -4.44
CA SER A 169 20.21 14.12 -5.61
C SER A 169 21.55 14.22 -6.34
N ASN A 170 22.00 13.10 -6.90
CA ASN A 170 23.24 13.02 -7.68
C ASN A 170 22.95 13.18 -9.19
N GLY A 171 22.40 14.34 -9.56
CA GLY A 171 22.00 14.66 -10.93
C GLY A 171 20.55 14.29 -11.28
N ASN A 172 20.00 13.24 -10.65
CA ASN A 172 18.58 12.89 -10.68
C ASN A 172 18.05 12.74 -9.25
N LEU A 173 16.75 12.99 -9.06
CA LEU A 173 16.06 12.74 -7.80
C LEU A 173 15.95 11.23 -7.55
N ASP A 174 16.36 10.76 -6.39
CA ASP A 174 16.23 9.36 -5.98
C ASP A 174 16.06 9.27 -4.46
N VAL A 175 15.62 8.10 -3.99
CA VAL A 175 15.63 7.78 -2.56
C VAL A 175 17.08 7.59 -2.08
N PRO A 176 17.38 7.81 -0.79
CA PRO A 176 18.68 7.45 -0.23
C PRO A 176 18.96 5.96 -0.38
N ARG A 177 20.21 5.58 -0.70
CA ARG A 177 20.60 4.19 -0.90
C ARG A 177 21.92 3.84 -0.21
N GLU A 178 22.02 2.61 0.27
CA GLU A 178 23.28 1.94 0.59
C GLU A 178 23.54 0.88 -0.51
N GLY A 179 24.43 1.20 -1.45
CA GLY A 179 24.60 0.40 -2.66
C GLY A 179 23.31 0.37 -3.48
N ARG A 180 22.66 -0.79 -3.58
CA ARG A 180 21.36 -0.94 -4.29
C ARG A 180 20.15 -0.92 -3.34
N LYS A 181 20.36 -1.06 -2.03
CA LYS A 181 19.28 -1.10 -1.04
C LYS A 181 18.79 0.32 -0.77
N ALA A 182 17.52 0.60 -1.03
CA ALA A 182 16.89 1.84 -0.58
C ALA A 182 16.89 1.94 0.95
N LEU A 183 17.06 3.14 1.47
CA LEU A 183 16.98 3.46 2.90
C LEU A 183 15.70 4.28 3.12
N ILE A 184 14.58 3.59 3.14
CA ILE A 184 13.23 4.15 3.24
C ILE A 184 12.38 3.36 4.24
N ALA A 185 11.31 3.96 4.78
CA ALA A 185 10.49 3.36 5.83
C ALA A 185 9.67 2.13 5.37
N ASP A 186 9.28 2.11 4.10
CA ASP A 186 8.67 0.95 3.43
C ASP A 186 9.48 0.57 2.20
N MET A 187 10.21 -0.54 2.27
CA MET A 187 11.00 -1.04 1.15
C MET A 187 10.16 -1.40 -0.08
N ARG A 188 8.85 -1.66 0.07
CA ARG A 188 7.96 -1.89 -1.09
C ARG A 188 7.85 -0.66 -1.98
N ASN A 189 8.10 0.54 -1.44
CA ASN A 189 8.16 1.74 -2.25
C ASN A 189 9.38 1.81 -3.18
N ASP A 190 10.27 0.81 -3.18
CA ASP A 190 11.36 0.66 -4.16
C ASP A 190 11.16 -0.53 -5.13
N GLU A 191 9.99 -1.19 -5.13
CA GLU A 191 9.70 -2.35 -6.00
C GLU A 191 9.77 -2.03 -7.49
N ASN A 192 9.46 -0.79 -7.86
CA ASN A 192 9.63 -0.30 -9.21
C ASN A 192 9.99 1.19 -9.21
N VAL A 193 10.60 1.63 -10.31
CA VAL A 193 11.10 3.00 -10.46
C VAL A 193 10.00 4.06 -10.33
N ILE A 194 8.76 3.79 -10.72
CA ILE A 194 7.68 4.79 -10.65
C ILE A 194 7.30 5.04 -9.19
N VAL A 195 7.11 3.99 -8.39
CA VAL A 195 6.81 4.12 -6.96
C VAL A 195 8.00 4.70 -6.20
N SER A 196 9.24 4.32 -6.54
CA SER A 196 10.47 4.87 -5.96
C SER A 196 10.58 6.38 -6.20
N GLN A 197 10.23 6.84 -7.40
CA GLN A 197 10.23 8.27 -7.75
C GLN A 197 9.07 9.04 -7.08
N LEU A 198 7.89 8.44 -6.92
CA LEU A 198 6.80 9.01 -6.12
C LEU A 198 7.23 9.20 -4.66
N HIS A 199 7.89 8.19 -4.08
CA HIS A 199 8.44 8.28 -2.73
C HIS A 199 9.48 9.40 -2.64
N ALA A 200 10.47 9.45 -3.53
CA ALA A 200 11.49 10.50 -3.57
C ALA A 200 10.88 11.91 -3.73
N THR A 201 9.79 12.03 -4.49
CA THR A 201 9.05 13.29 -4.63
C THR A 201 8.40 13.71 -3.32
N LEU A 202 7.83 12.79 -2.53
CA LEU A 202 7.30 13.11 -1.21
C LEU A 202 8.40 13.52 -0.22
N LEU A 203 9.57 12.88 -0.26
CA LEU A 203 10.71 13.30 0.55
C LEU A 203 11.12 14.75 0.20
N LYS A 204 11.27 15.04 -1.08
CA LYS A 204 11.63 16.38 -1.57
C LYS A 204 10.55 17.42 -1.27
N PHE A 205 9.27 17.04 -1.41
CA PHE A 205 8.14 17.92 -1.09
C PHE A 205 8.11 18.27 0.39
N HIS A 206 8.33 17.31 1.28
CA HIS A 206 8.45 17.58 2.71
C HIS A 206 9.56 18.59 3.01
N ASN A 207 10.77 18.35 2.50
CA ASN A 207 11.90 19.25 2.75
C ASN A 207 11.63 20.65 2.20
N HIS A 208 11.01 20.74 1.02
CA HIS A 208 10.60 22.03 0.46
C HIS A 208 9.59 22.75 1.37
N VAL A 209 8.61 22.04 1.94
CA VAL A 209 7.68 22.65 2.90
C VAL A 209 8.43 23.13 4.15
N VAL A 210 9.37 22.36 4.69
CA VAL A 210 10.23 22.79 5.82
C VAL A 210 10.96 24.09 5.50
N ASP A 211 11.55 24.20 4.31
CA ASP A 211 12.29 25.39 3.86
C ASP A 211 11.42 26.65 3.72
N THR A 212 10.12 26.49 3.49
CA THR A 212 9.17 27.61 3.38
C THR A 212 8.65 28.12 4.72
N LEU A 213 8.87 27.38 5.81
CA LEU A 213 8.43 27.79 7.15
C LEU A 213 9.40 28.82 7.76
N ASP A 214 8.87 29.64 8.66
CA ASP A 214 9.64 30.70 9.35
C ASP A 214 10.91 30.12 10.02
N SER A 215 12.07 30.65 9.65
CA SER A 215 13.38 30.21 10.13
C SER A 215 13.61 30.49 11.62
N SER A 216 12.77 31.30 12.26
CA SER A 216 12.81 31.52 13.71
C SER A 216 12.20 30.37 14.52
N LEU A 217 11.43 29.48 13.87
CA LEU A 217 10.89 28.28 14.50
C LEU A 217 11.99 27.22 14.69
N SER A 218 11.90 26.44 15.76
CA SER A 218 12.79 25.29 15.95
C SER A 218 12.60 24.23 14.86
N ASP A 219 13.65 23.48 14.56
CA ASP A 219 13.64 22.36 13.59
C ASP A 219 12.51 21.37 13.86
N GLN A 220 12.31 21.01 15.14
CA GLN A 220 11.21 20.16 15.58
C GLN A 220 9.83 20.75 15.21
N THR A 221 9.63 22.05 15.44
CA THR A 221 8.36 22.72 15.13
C THR A 221 8.12 22.77 13.62
N ARG A 222 9.18 23.03 12.84
CA ARG A 222 9.13 23.02 11.38
C ARG A 222 8.81 21.64 10.84
N TYR A 223 9.47 20.59 11.33
CA TYR A 223 9.19 19.20 10.97
C TYR A 223 7.73 18.80 11.27
N ILE A 224 7.23 19.04 12.50
CA ILE A 224 5.86 18.70 12.88
C ILE A 224 4.85 19.41 11.96
N THR A 225 5.10 20.70 11.67
CA THR A 225 4.25 21.51 10.82
C THR A 225 4.28 21.02 9.37
N ALA A 226 5.46 20.78 8.81
CA ALA A 226 5.64 20.29 7.45
C ALA A 226 5.01 18.90 7.27
N ARG A 227 5.26 17.96 8.19
CA ARG A 227 4.64 16.63 8.18
C ARG A 227 3.12 16.71 8.14
N ARG A 228 2.51 17.61 8.93
CA ARG A 228 1.05 17.84 8.91
C ARG A 228 0.56 18.35 7.56
N LEU A 229 1.22 19.37 7.00
CA LEU A 229 0.83 19.98 5.73
C LEU A 229 0.97 18.98 4.56
N VAL A 230 2.08 18.23 4.50
CA VAL A 230 2.30 17.20 3.47
C VAL A 230 1.26 16.10 3.55
N ARG A 231 0.93 15.64 4.77
CA ARG A 231 -0.16 14.66 4.96
C ARG A 231 -1.51 15.19 4.49
N TRP A 232 -1.84 16.45 4.77
CA TRP A 232 -3.08 17.04 4.28
C TRP A 232 -3.12 17.16 2.76
N ALA A 233 -2.01 17.54 2.13
CA ALA A 233 -1.89 17.56 0.68
C ALA A 233 -2.07 16.15 0.08
N TYR A 234 -1.42 15.15 0.67
CA TYR A 234 -1.57 13.75 0.27
C TYR A 234 -3.02 13.27 0.41
N GLN A 235 -3.65 13.49 1.58
CA GLN A 235 -5.06 13.16 1.81
C GLN A 235 -6.00 13.85 0.82
N TYR A 236 -5.72 15.11 0.48
CA TYR A 236 -6.47 15.85 -0.51
C TYR A 236 -6.37 15.19 -1.89
N VAL A 237 -5.15 14.83 -2.33
CA VAL A 237 -4.91 14.12 -3.60
C VAL A 237 -5.61 12.75 -3.61
N VAL A 238 -5.52 11.99 -2.52
CA VAL A 238 -6.22 10.70 -2.40
C VAL A 238 -7.72 10.88 -2.64
N ILE A 239 -8.36 11.82 -1.96
CA ILE A 239 -9.82 11.98 -2.00
C ILE A 239 -10.29 12.65 -3.29
N ASN A 240 -9.63 13.73 -3.71
CA ASN A 240 -10.15 14.60 -4.76
C ASN A 240 -9.61 14.27 -6.14
N ASP A 241 -8.54 13.47 -6.23
CA ASP A 241 -7.93 13.10 -7.50
C ASP A 241 -7.96 11.58 -7.69
N TYR A 242 -7.26 10.82 -6.85
CA TYR A 242 -7.15 9.37 -6.99
C TYR A 242 -8.52 8.68 -6.96
N LEU A 243 -9.29 8.85 -5.88
CA LEU A 243 -10.60 8.19 -5.73
C LEU A 243 -11.59 8.60 -6.82
N LYS A 244 -11.53 9.84 -7.31
CA LYS A 244 -12.42 10.31 -8.39
C LYS A 244 -12.07 9.72 -9.75
N HIS A 245 -10.85 9.24 -9.96
CA HIS A 245 -10.44 8.57 -11.19
C HIS A 245 -10.69 7.05 -11.16
N VAL A 246 -10.56 6.42 -10.00
CA VAL A 246 -10.64 4.95 -9.88
C VAL A 246 -11.98 4.43 -9.36
N CYS A 247 -12.81 5.29 -8.76
CA CYS A 247 -14.16 4.97 -8.33
C CYS A 247 -15.20 5.79 -9.13
N ASP A 248 -16.47 5.44 -8.98
CA ASP A 248 -17.56 6.30 -9.45
C ASP A 248 -17.54 7.63 -8.67
N PRO A 249 -17.33 8.78 -9.35
CA PRO A 249 -17.24 10.08 -8.68
C PRO A 249 -18.48 10.43 -7.85
N HIS A 250 -19.67 9.97 -8.26
CA HIS A 250 -20.91 10.24 -7.53
C HIS A 250 -20.95 9.51 -6.19
N ILE A 251 -20.38 8.30 -6.11
CA ILE A 251 -20.25 7.57 -4.84
C ILE A 251 -19.24 8.27 -3.92
N VAL A 252 -18.13 8.77 -4.47
CA VAL A 252 -17.13 9.52 -3.68
C VAL A 252 -17.75 10.79 -3.12
N ASP A 253 -18.45 11.57 -3.94
CA ASP A 253 -19.09 12.81 -3.51
C ASP A 253 -20.22 12.57 -2.49
N ASP A 254 -21.01 11.50 -2.65
CA ASP A 254 -22.03 11.08 -1.68
C ASP A 254 -21.41 10.76 -0.32
N ILE A 255 -20.33 9.96 -0.28
CA ILE A 255 -19.65 9.60 0.97
C ILE A 255 -19.05 10.85 1.64
N LEU A 256 -18.51 11.81 0.87
CA LEU A 256 -17.98 13.05 1.42
C LEU A 256 -19.07 13.94 2.04
N GLN A 257 -20.27 13.93 1.47
CA GLN A 257 -21.40 14.73 1.96
C GLN A 257 -22.14 14.06 3.12
N ASN A 258 -22.41 12.77 3.00
CA ASN A 258 -23.30 12.02 3.88
C ASN A 258 -22.56 11.11 4.88
N GLY A 259 -21.24 10.96 4.71
CA GLY A 259 -20.40 10.08 5.52
C GLY A 259 -20.50 8.60 5.10
N PRO A 260 -19.56 7.76 5.57
CA PRO A 260 -19.61 6.34 5.28
C PRO A 260 -20.76 5.68 6.05
N ARG A 261 -21.52 4.81 5.37
CA ARG A 261 -22.69 4.13 5.95
C ARG A 261 -22.34 2.86 6.73
N PHE A 262 -21.38 2.07 6.24
CA PHE A 262 -21.16 0.70 6.70
C PHE A 262 -19.88 0.52 7.51
N PHE A 263 -18.89 1.39 7.31
CA PHE A 263 -17.58 1.22 7.91
C PHE A 263 -16.93 2.56 8.26
N GLY A 264 -16.36 2.66 9.45
CA GLY A 264 -15.57 3.82 9.85
C GLY A 264 -15.63 4.06 11.36
N PRO A 265 -14.78 4.96 11.89
CA PRO A 265 -14.64 5.16 13.33
C PRO A 265 -15.97 5.50 14.06
N ARG A 266 -16.91 6.16 13.36
CA ARG A 266 -18.22 6.54 13.89
C ARG A 266 -19.30 5.46 13.73
N VAL A 267 -19.04 4.44 12.91
CA VAL A 267 -19.99 3.36 12.58
C VAL A 267 -19.64 2.10 13.37
N SER A 268 -18.36 1.75 13.44
CA SER A 268 -17.88 0.47 13.96
C SER A 268 -17.81 0.39 15.50
N GLY A 269 -18.03 1.51 16.22
CA GLY A 269 -18.07 1.55 17.69
C GLY A 269 -16.77 1.19 18.44
N GLY A 270 -15.73 0.78 17.73
CA GLY A 270 -14.43 0.33 18.25
C GLY A 270 -13.24 0.93 17.49
N PRO A 271 -11.99 0.53 17.84
CA PRO A 271 -10.79 1.00 17.16
C PRO A 271 -10.83 0.66 15.67
N LEU A 272 -10.34 1.60 14.84
CA LEU A 272 -10.30 1.42 13.39
C LEU A 272 -9.36 0.26 13.03
N ALA A 273 -9.92 -0.80 12.44
CA ALA A 273 -9.18 -1.88 11.82
C ALA A 273 -9.06 -1.65 10.32
N MET A 274 -8.07 -2.25 9.65
CA MET A 274 -8.06 -2.27 8.19
C MET A 274 -9.01 -3.36 7.68
N PRO A 275 -10.00 -3.06 6.81
CA PRO A 275 -10.90 -4.10 6.29
C PRO A 275 -10.17 -5.10 5.40
N LEU A 276 -10.41 -6.39 5.61
CA LEU A 276 -9.91 -7.47 4.76
C LEU A 276 -10.54 -7.38 3.37
N GLU A 277 -11.84 -7.13 3.28
CA GLU A 277 -12.55 -6.96 2.01
C GLU A 277 -11.97 -5.83 1.18
N PHE A 278 -11.42 -4.79 1.82
CA PHE A 278 -10.66 -3.75 1.13
C PHE A 278 -9.26 -4.25 0.72
N SER A 279 -8.48 -4.75 1.67
CA SER A 279 -7.03 -5.00 1.49
C SER A 279 -6.68 -6.22 0.64
N VAL A 280 -7.50 -7.28 0.70
CA VAL A 280 -7.23 -8.54 -0.01
C VAL A 280 -8.17 -8.78 -1.19
N ALA A 281 -9.17 -7.92 -1.39
CA ALA A 281 -10.10 -8.03 -2.51
C ALA A 281 -10.30 -6.69 -3.24
N GLY A 282 -11.05 -5.76 -2.66
CA GLY A 282 -11.52 -4.55 -3.34
C GLY A 282 -10.40 -3.68 -3.91
N PHE A 283 -9.31 -3.47 -3.16
CA PHE A 283 -8.19 -2.62 -3.58
C PHE A 283 -7.14 -3.37 -4.43
N ARG A 284 -7.34 -4.65 -4.74
CA ARG A 284 -6.46 -5.44 -5.61
C ARG A 284 -6.72 -5.21 -7.11
N PHE A 285 -7.72 -4.41 -7.47
CA PHE A 285 -8.01 -4.03 -8.85
C PHE A 285 -6.81 -3.34 -9.55
N GLY A 286 -5.90 -2.71 -8.79
CA GLY A 286 -4.71 -2.07 -9.34
C GLY A 286 -3.83 -3.04 -10.16
N HIS A 287 -3.82 -4.33 -9.84
CA HIS A 287 -3.06 -5.32 -10.62
C HIS A 287 -3.55 -5.45 -12.07
N SER A 288 -4.85 -5.26 -12.33
CA SER A 288 -5.39 -5.26 -13.69
C SER A 288 -5.23 -3.92 -14.42
N MET A 289 -4.67 -2.90 -13.75
CA MET A 289 -4.33 -1.61 -14.36
C MET A 289 -2.84 -1.51 -14.73
N ILE A 290 -2.06 -2.55 -14.44
CA ILE A 290 -0.67 -2.65 -14.86
C ILE A 290 -0.67 -2.88 -16.38
N ARG A 291 0.19 -2.14 -17.07
CA ARG A 291 0.37 -2.20 -18.51
C ARG A 291 1.61 -3.03 -18.83
N PRO A 292 1.66 -3.70 -20.00
CA PRO A 292 2.80 -4.53 -20.38
C PRO A 292 4.11 -3.74 -20.58
N PHE A 293 4.02 -2.42 -20.83
CA PHE A 293 5.19 -1.56 -20.99
C PHE A 293 4.91 -0.11 -20.57
N TYR A 294 5.98 0.57 -20.15
CA TYR A 294 5.96 1.97 -19.78
C TYR A 294 7.11 2.69 -20.45
N ARG A 295 6.84 3.88 -20.99
CA ARG A 295 7.88 4.79 -21.46
C ARG A 295 8.21 5.78 -20.36
N LEU A 296 9.40 5.66 -19.81
CA LEU A 296 9.95 6.61 -18.86
C LEU A 296 10.59 7.78 -19.64
N ASN A 297 10.50 8.98 -19.08
CA ASN A 297 11.02 10.21 -19.69
C ASN A 297 12.54 10.34 -19.55
#